data_AF-A0A135VFX8-F1
#
_entry.id   AF-A0A135VFX8-F1
#
_cell.length_a   1.000
_cell.length_b   1.000
_cell.length_c   1.000
_cell.angle_alpha   90.00
_cell.angle_beta   90.00
_cell.angle_gamma   90.00
#
_symmetry.space_group_name_H-M   'P 1'
#
loop_
_entity.id
_entity.type
_entity.pdbx_description
1 polymer ?
#
loop_
_entity_poly.entity_id
_entity_poly.type
_entity_poly.pdbx_seq_one_letter_code
_entity_poly.pdbx_strand_id
1 'polypeptide(L)'
;MIRIQLEGVSEVEDLVEFIKASYANDYRRIWQIHERTIGIFLHESIGIPETAVYSVITTLDHSELEARCELSIMYAGGSMSLIGAGRFDSFTKNMTDAIRELAEKKGWSFKVEEVKVKPAGEMCPHCGAAYRYTDDKIREDGTVICQNCSKVFSVERNKS
;
A
#
# COMPACT_ATOMS: atom_id res chain seq x y z
N MET A 1 -2.19 -5.53 -2.85
CA MET A 1 -2.18 -4.08 -3.14
C MET A 1 -3.31 -3.81 -4.12
N ILE A 2 -4.03 -2.72 -3.96
CA ILE A 2 -5.03 -2.30 -4.96
C ILE A 2 -4.42 -1.19 -5.80
N ARG A 3 -4.56 -1.31 -7.12
CA ARG A 3 -4.21 -0.28 -8.09
C ARG A 3 -5.49 0.27 -8.72
N ILE A 4 -5.62 1.59 -8.72
CA ILE A 4 -6.71 2.30 -9.40
C ILE A 4 -6.10 3.09 -10.54
N GLN A 5 -6.63 2.93 -11.74
CA GLN A 5 -6.23 3.68 -12.92
C GLN A 5 -7.37 4.59 -13.35
N LEU A 6 -7.03 5.86 -13.55
CA LEU A 6 -7.93 6.90 -14.02
C LEU A 6 -7.41 7.45 -15.34
N GLU A 7 -8.29 7.59 -16.33
CA GLU A 7 -7.98 8.23 -17.61
C GLU A 7 -8.90 9.43 -17.85
N GLY A 8 -8.42 10.44 -18.57
CA GLY A 8 -9.09 11.72 -18.75
C GLY A 8 -8.83 12.72 -17.61
N VAL A 9 -7.83 12.47 -16.76
CA VAL A 9 -7.44 13.35 -15.65
C VAL A 9 -6.46 14.40 -16.16
N SER A 10 -6.96 15.54 -16.64
CA SER A 10 -6.11 16.66 -17.06
C SER A 10 -5.54 17.45 -15.88
N GLU A 11 -6.31 17.55 -14.80
CA GLU A 11 -5.97 18.25 -13.56
C GLU A 11 -6.21 17.29 -12.37
N VAL A 12 -5.26 17.23 -11.44
CA VAL A 12 -5.25 16.22 -10.35
C VAL A 12 -5.62 16.81 -8.98
N GLU A 13 -5.76 18.13 -8.91
CA GLU A 13 -5.96 18.91 -7.69
C GLU A 13 -7.18 18.41 -6.90
N ASP A 14 -8.29 18.15 -7.57
CA ASP A 14 -9.51 17.64 -6.93
C ASP A 14 -9.29 16.27 -6.29
N LEU A 15 -8.54 15.39 -6.95
CA LEU A 15 -8.22 14.07 -6.45
C LEU A 15 -7.24 14.15 -5.26
N VAL A 16 -6.25 15.03 -5.37
CA VAL A 16 -5.29 15.29 -4.29
C VAL A 16 -5.99 15.83 -3.05
N GLU A 17 -6.83 16.86 -3.18
CA GLU A 17 -7.56 17.44 -2.05
C GLU A 17 -8.56 16.43 -1.45
N PHE A 18 -9.21 15.63 -2.29
CA PHE A 18 -10.07 14.55 -1.83
C PHE A 18 -9.32 13.53 -0.97
N ILE A 19 -8.16 13.03 -1.43
CA ILE A 19 -7.35 12.07 -0.67
C ILE A 19 -6.84 12.71 0.63
N LYS A 20 -6.38 13.98 0.57
CA LYS A 20 -5.90 14.72 1.74
C LYS A 20 -6.97 14.87 2.82
N ALA A 21 -8.21 15.16 2.44
CA ALA A 21 -9.29 15.43 3.37
C ALA A 21 -9.80 14.14 4.05
N SER A 22 -9.81 13.02 3.33
CA SER A 22 -10.53 11.82 3.77
C SER A 22 -9.63 10.62 4.10
N TYR A 23 -8.40 10.58 3.58
CA TYR A 23 -7.57 9.36 3.59
C TYR A 23 -6.07 9.61 3.88
N ALA A 24 -5.70 10.79 4.39
CA ALA A 24 -4.29 11.12 4.69
C ALA A 24 -4.17 11.92 6.01
N ASN A 25 -4.53 11.30 7.13
CA ASN A 25 -4.62 11.96 8.44
C ASN A 25 -3.27 12.10 9.16
N ASP A 26 -2.23 11.39 8.75
CA ASP A 26 -0.94 11.40 9.44
C ASP A 26 0.15 12.12 8.63
N TYR A 27 0.55 11.56 7.49
CA TYR A 27 1.59 12.12 6.63
C TYR A 27 1.13 12.30 5.19
N ARG A 28 1.63 13.36 4.55
CA ARG A 28 1.43 13.62 3.12
C ARG A 28 2.62 14.35 2.53
N ARG A 29 2.99 13.97 1.30
CA ARG A 29 3.97 14.71 0.50
C ARG A 29 3.63 14.62 -0.96
N ILE A 30 3.71 15.77 -1.63
CA ILE A 30 3.38 15.91 -3.04
C ILE A 30 4.55 16.62 -3.70
N TRP A 31 4.91 16.13 -4.88
CA TRP A 31 5.93 16.72 -5.73
C TRP A 31 5.33 16.98 -7.10
N GLN A 32 5.54 18.18 -7.61
CA GLN A 32 5.31 18.50 -9.02
C GLN A 32 6.67 18.50 -9.71
N ILE A 33 6.82 17.64 -10.71
CA ILE A 33 8.05 17.45 -11.47
C ILE A 33 7.68 17.57 -12.94
N HIS A 34 7.74 18.79 -13.47
CA HIS A 34 7.25 19.12 -14.82
C HIS A 34 5.75 18.76 -14.94
N GLU A 35 5.38 18.00 -15.98
CA GLU A 35 4.01 17.56 -16.32
C GLU A 35 3.56 16.34 -15.48
N ARG A 36 4.24 16.07 -14.37
CA ARG A 36 3.91 14.96 -13.48
C ARG A 36 3.72 15.40 -12.05
N THR A 37 2.68 14.85 -11.43
CA THR A 37 2.42 15.01 -10.00
C THR A 37 2.56 13.66 -9.31
N ILE A 38 3.46 13.58 -8.34
CA ILE A 38 3.68 12.40 -7.51
C ILE A 38 3.23 12.71 -6.09
N GLY A 39 2.41 11.85 -5.50
CA GLY A 39 1.91 11.97 -4.13
C GLY A 39 2.19 10.72 -3.31
N ILE A 40 2.48 10.91 -2.02
CA ILE A 40 2.47 9.86 -1.00
C ILE A 40 1.60 10.35 0.14
N PHE A 41 0.65 9.51 0.54
CA PHE A 41 -0.33 9.76 1.58
C PHE A 41 -0.31 8.59 2.56
N LEU A 42 -0.23 8.89 3.85
CA LEU A 42 -0.26 7.89 4.92
C LEU A 42 -1.53 8.09 5.74
N HIS A 43 -2.29 7.02 5.86
CA HIS A 43 -3.40 6.90 6.78
C HIS A 43 -3.00 6.01 7.95
N GLU A 44 -3.15 6.50 9.16
CA GLU A 44 -3.01 5.68 10.36
C GLU A 44 -4.34 5.65 11.11
N SER A 45 -4.77 4.45 11.49
CA SER A 45 -5.97 4.27 12.29
C SER A 45 -5.63 3.50 13.55
N ILE A 46 -5.99 4.07 14.68
CA ILE A 46 -5.96 3.42 15.99
C ILE A 46 -7.39 2.93 16.26
N GLY A 47 -7.60 1.62 16.14
CA GLY A 47 -8.90 1.02 16.40
C GLY A 47 -9.22 0.97 17.90
N ILE A 48 -10.46 1.25 18.26
CA ILE A 48 -11.01 1.02 19.61
C ILE A 48 -11.56 -0.43 19.68
N PRO A 49 -11.26 -1.21 20.73
CA PRO A 49 -10.28 -0.92 21.79
C PRO A 49 -8.85 -0.93 21.22
N GLU A 50 -7.97 -0.05 21.74
CA GLU A 50 -6.62 0.44 21.32
C GLU A 50 -5.57 -0.63 20.91
N THR A 51 -5.99 -1.70 20.26
CA THR A 51 -5.26 -2.94 20.02
C THR A 51 -5.09 -3.24 18.53
N ALA A 52 -5.85 -2.55 17.68
CA ALA A 52 -5.80 -2.68 16.22
C ALA A 52 -5.31 -1.39 15.58
N VAL A 53 -3.99 -1.22 15.49
CA VAL A 53 -3.37 -0.15 14.72
C VAL A 53 -3.10 -0.66 13.32
N TYR A 54 -3.46 0.11 12.29
CA TYR A 54 -3.00 -0.16 10.93
C TYR A 54 -2.63 1.13 10.20
N SER A 55 -1.64 1.02 9.33
CA SER A 55 -1.14 2.08 8.49
C SER A 55 -1.32 1.69 7.02
N VAL A 56 -1.88 2.59 6.22
CA VAL A 56 -2.09 2.43 4.77
C VAL A 56 -1.34 3.53 4.05
N ILE A 57 -0.52 3.14 3.08
CA ILE A 57 0.11 4.07 2.16
C ILE A 57 -0.70 4.10 0.87
N THR A 58 -1.06 5.30 0.43
CA THR A 58 -1.56 5.57 -0.90
C THR A 58 -0.52 6.37 -1.67
N THR A 59 -0.06 5.85 -2.80
CA THR A 59 0.75 6.63 -3.75
C THR A 59 -0.13 7.14 -4.89
N LEU A 60 0.22 8.30 -5.42
CA LEU A 60 -0.40 8.92 -6.59
C LEU A 60 0.70 9.21 -7.61
N ASP A 61 0.47 8.84 -8.86
CA ASP A 61 1.32 9.18 -10.00
C ASP A 61 0.43 9.67 -11.14
N HIS A 62 0.46 10.97 -11.39
CA HIS A 62 -0.34 11.63 -12.42
C HIS A 62 0.57 12.21 -13.48
N SER A 63 0.17 12.04 -14.74
CA SER A 63 0.83 12.58 -15.92
C SER A 63 -0.17 13.42 -16.71
N GLU A 64 0.05 14.73 -16.76
CA GLU A 64 -0.77 15.68 -17.51
C GLU A 64 -0.76 15.35 -19.00
N LEU A 65 0.42 15.01 -19.54
CA LEU A 65 0.61 14.66 -20.95
C LEU A 65 -0.23 13.46 -21.40
N GLU A 66 -0.41 12.47 -20.52
CA GLU A 66 -1.18 11.26 -20.81
C GLU A 66 -2.64 11.38 -20.34
N ALA A 67 -3.00 12.50 -19.69
CA ALA A 67 -4.26 12.68 -18.97
C ALA A 67 -4.59 11.45 -18.10
N ARG A 68 -3.59 10.90 -17.41
CA ARG A 68 -3.70 9.63 -16.69
C ARG A 68 -3.22 9.78 -15.26
N CYS A 69 -3.94 9.18 -14.32
CA CYS A 69 -3.53 9.06 -12.93
C CYS A 69 -3.57 7.60 -12.48
N GLU A 70 -2.53 7.16 -11.77
CA GLU A 70 -2.49 5.88 -11.08
C GLU A 70 -2.45 6.11 -9.57
N LEU A 71 -3.31 5.40 -8.84
CA LEU A 71 -3.25 5.30 -7.39
C LEU A 71 -2.86 3.88 -7.01
N SER A 72 -1.93 3.73 -6.06
CA SER A 72 -1.65 2.43 -5.45
C SER A 72 -1.90 2.50 -3.95
N ILE A 73 -2.79 1.62 -3.46
CA ILE A 73 -3.19 1.53 -2.05
C ILE A 73 -2.60 0.25 -1.48
N MET A 74 -1.75 0.40 -0.45
CA MET A 74 -1.02 -0.71 0.15
C MET A 74 -1.05 -0.66 1.68
N TYR A 75 -1.19 -1.83 2.29
CA TYR A 75 -0.96 -2.00 3.71
C TYR A 75 0.53 -1.79 4.01
N ALA A 76 0.84 -0.91 4.95
CA ALA A 76 2.20 -0.50 5.28
C ALA A 76 2.66 -1.00 6.67
N GLY A 77 1.74 -1.38 7.55
CA GLY A 77 2.09 -1.89 8.87
C GLY A 77 0.91 -1.89 9.84
N GLY A 78 1.11 -2.49 11.02
CA GLY A 78 0.08 -2.58 12.06
C GLY A 78 -0.07 -3.97 12.68
N SER A 79 -1.02 -4.12 13.61
CA SER A 79 -1.33 -5.43 14.17
C SER A 79 -2.21 -6.21 13.19
N MET A 80 -1.62 -7.21 12.53
CA MET A 80 -2.34 -8.17 11.67
C MET A 80 -3.14 -9.19 12.50
N SER A 81 -3.99 -8.71 13.41
CA SER A 81 -5.09 -9.52 13.92
C SER A 81 -6.16 -9.67 12.83
N LEU A 82 -7.04 -10.68 12.93
CA LEU A 82 -8.21 -10.80 12.04
C LEU A 82 -9.00 -9.48 11.93
N ILE A 83 -9.06 -8.74 13.03
CA ILE A 83 -9.72 -7.44 13.14
C ILE A 83 -8.96 -6.37 12.34
N GLY A 84 -7.63 -6.37 12.38
CA GLY A 84 -6.79 -5.46 11.58
C GLY A 84 -6.90 -5.70 10.08
N ALA A 85 -6.91 -6.97 9.65
CA ALA A 85 -7.08 -7.33 8.24
C ALA A 85 -8.45 -6.88 7.69
N GLY A 86 -9.54 -7.16 8.40
CA GLY A 86 -10.88 -6.73 7.98
C GLY A 86 -11.06 -5.21 7.92
N ARG A 87 -10.33 -4.45 8.77
CA ARG A 87 -10.31 -2.98 8.71
C ARG A 87 -9.57 -2.45 7.48
N PHE A 88 -8.45 -3.07 7.11
CA PHE A 88 -7.73 -2.72 5.87
C PHE A 88 -8.61 -2.97 4.63
N ASP A 89 -9.30 -4.11 4.57
CA ASP A 89 -10.18 -4.44 3.45
C ASP A 89 -11.34 -3.43 3.36
N SER A 90 -11.94 -3.09 4.50
CA SER A 90 -13.01 -2.09 4.59
C SER A 90 -12.53 -0.70 4.19
N PHE A 91 -11.36 -0.27 4.65
CA PHE A 91 -10.74 1.01 4.27
C PHE A 91 -10.52 1.06 2.76
N THR A 92 -9.89 0.03 2.21
CA THR A 92 -9.55 -0.04 0.78
C THR A 92 -10.79 -0.04 -0.09
N LYS A 93 -11.83 -0.79 0.30
CA LYS A 93 -13.13 -0.76 -0.37
C LYS A 93 -13.76 0.62 -0.35
N ASN A 94 -13.85 1.26 0.83
CA ASN A 94 -14.46 2.59 0.97
C ASN A 94 -13.71 3.64 0.15
N MET A 95 -12.38 3.63 0.18
CA MET A 95 -11.57 4.53 -0.63
C MET A 95 -11.77 4.30 -2.12
N THR A 96 -11.78 3.03 -2.55
CA THR A 96 -11.99 2.66 -3.97
C THR A 96 -13.37 3.10 -4.47
N ASP A 97 -14.42 2.88 -3.67
CA ASP A 97 -15.79 3.28 -4.03
C ASP A 97 -15.90 4.81 -4.10
N ALA A 98 -15.31 5.54 -3.16
CA ALA A 98 -15.37 7.00 -3.15
C ALA A 98 -14.55 7.64 -4.29
N ILE A 99 -13.42 7.04 -4.69
CA ILE A 99 -12.69 7.46 -5.89
C ILE A 99 -13.49 7.18 -7.17
N ARG A 100 -14.23 6.06 -7.22
CA ARG A 100 -15.12 5.76 -8.35
C ARG A 100 -16.21 6.82 -8.48
N GLU A 101 -16.86 7.20 -7.39
CA GLU A 101 -17.87 8.27 -7.41
C GLU A 101 -17.29 9.61 -7.86
N LEU A 102 -16.05 9.93 -7.45
CA LEU A 102 -15.35 11.13 -7.92
C LEU A 102 -15.06 11.05 -9.43
N ALA A 103 -14.58 9.91 -9.91
CA ALA A 103 -14.32 9.67 -11.34
C ALA A 103 -15.59 9.82 -12.18
N GLU A 104 -16.71 9.24 -11.74
CA GLU A 104 -18.01 9.39 -12.40
C GLU A 104 -18.46 10.84 -12.49
N LYS A 105 -18.33 11.61 -11.40
CA LYS A 105 -18.67 13.05 -11.37
C LYS A 105 -17.80 13.89 -12.30
N LYS A 106 -16.55 13.49 -12.49
CA LYS A 106 -15.56 14.20 -13.30
C LYS A 106 -15.50 13.70 -14.75
N GLY A 107 -16.21 12.63 -15.07
CA GLY A 107 -16.18 12.00 -16.40
C GLY A 107 -14.88 11.25 -16.69
N TRP A 108 -14.15 10.81 -15.67
CA TRP A 108 -12.93 10.02 -15.82
C TRP A 108 -13.25 8.54 -16.04
N SER A 109 -12.45 7.88 -16.87
CA SER A 109 -12.45 6.42 -16.94
C SER A 109 -11.88 5.86 -15.64
N PHE A 110 -12.41 4.72 -15.15
CA PHE A 110 -12.02 4.13 -13.88
C PHE A 110 -11.81 2.62 -14.03
N LYS A 111 -10.64 2.13 -13.60
CA LYS A 111 -10.30 0.71 -13.56
C LYS A 111 -9.63 0.36 -12.24
N VAL A 112 -9.93 -0.83 -11.71
CA VAL A 112 -9.32 -1.36 -10.49
C VAL A 112 -8.67 -2.69 -10.78
N GLU A 113 -7.47 -2.89 -10.26
CA GLU A 113 -6.71 -4.13 -10.34
C GLU A 113 -6.21 -4.54 -8.96
N GLU A 114 -6.39 -5.81 -8.61
CA GLU A 114 -5.71 -6.39 -7.45
C GLU A 114 -4.31 -6.85 -7.89
N VAL A 115 -3.29 -6.15 -7.39
CA VAL A 115 -1.90 -6.44 -7.70
C VAL A 115 -1.31 -7.28 -6.56
N LYS A 116 -0.95 -8.52 -6.91
CA LYS A 116 -0.17 -9.40 -6.03
C LYS A 116 1.26 -8.90 -5.95
N VAL A 117 1.56 -8.16 -4.90
CA VAL A 117 2.94 -7.77 -4.58
C VAL A 117 3.63 -8.98 -3.98
N LYS A 118 4.61 -9.54 -4.69
CA LYS A 118 5.48 -10.55 -4.09
C LYS A 118 6.28 -9.88 -2.98
N PRO A 119 6.29 -10.43 -1.76
CA PRO A 119 7.10 -9.88 -0.69
C PRO A 119 8.55 -9.81 -1.12
N ALA A 120 9.20 -8.68 -0.84
CA ALA A 120 10.63 -8.56 -1.05
C ALA A 120 11.36 -9.28 0.09
N GLY A 121 11.69 -10.56 -0.10
CA GLY A 121 12.47 -11.34 0.86
C GLY A 121 11.92 -12.74 1.08
N GLU A 122 12.49 -13.41 2.08
CA GLU A 122 12.18 -14.79 2.42
C GLU A 122 10.94 -14.83 3.33
N MET A 123 9.89 -15.54 2.89
CA MET A 123 8.63 -15.65 3.61
C MET A 123 8.73 -16.74 4.68
N CYS A 124 8.46 -16.38 5.93
CA CYS A 124 8.43 -17.33 7.04
C CYS A 124 7.22 -18.27 6.88
N PRO A 125 7.42 -19.61 6.80
CA PRO A 125 6.32 -20.55 6.63
C PRO A 125 5.42 -20.66 7.86
N HIS A 126 5.87 -20.15 9.02
CA HIS A 126 5.13 -20.25 10.27
C HIS A 126 4.20 -19.08 10.57
N CYS A 127 4.50 -17.89 10.04
CA CYS A 127 3.71 -16.68 10.32
C CYS A 127 3.42 -15.82 9.08
N GLY A 128 3.94 -16.16 7.90
CA GLY A 128 3.72 -15.43 6.65
C GLY A 128 4.47 -14.11 6.52
N ALA A 129 5.18 -13.66 7.56
CA ALA A 129 6.00 -12.44 7.48
C ALA A 129 7.21 -12.67 6.57
N ALA A 130 7.53 -11.68 5.73
CA ALA A 130 8.66 -11.73 4.82
C ALA A 130 9.75 -10.73 5.23
N TYR A 131 10.99 -11.18 5.26
CA TYR A 131 12.15 -10.35 5.60
C TYR A 131 13.31 -10.64 4.67
N ARG A 132 14.11 -9.62 4.39
CA ARG A 132 15.46 -9.81 3.82
C ARG A 132 16.43 -10.05 4.97
N TYR A 133 17.11 -11.18 4.95
CA TYR A 133 18.17 -11.50 5.88
C TYR A 133 19.51 -11.20 5.22
N THR A 134 20.37 -10.48 5.93
CA THR A 134 21.77 -10.32 5.56
C THR A 134 22.53 -11.62 5.83
N ASP A 135 23.66 -11.82 5.16
CA ASP A 135 24.42 -13.08 5.26
C ASP A 135 24.87 -13.41 6.70
N ASP A 136 25.11 -12.40 7.55
CA ASP A 136 25.46 -12.57 8.97
C ASP A 136 24.31 -13.11 9.84
N LYS A 137 23.06 -13.00 9.37
CA LYS A 137 21.87 -13.52 10.04
C LYS A 137 21.48 -14.92 9.58
N ILE A 138 22.07 -15.38 8.48
CA ILE A 138 21.90 -16.73 7.95
C ILE A 138 22.93 -17.61 8.62
N ARG A 139 22.47 -18.63 9.35
CA ARG A 139 23.34 -19.62 9.98
C ARG A 139 24.05 -20.47 8.93
N GLU A 140 25.12 -21.14 9.32
CA GLU A 140 25.91 -22.00 8.42
C GLU A 140 25.05 -23.10 7.74
N ASP A 141 24.00 -23.56 8.41
CA ASP A 141 23.05 -24.56 7.90
C ASP A 141 22.00 -23.99 6.92
N GLY A 142 22.09 -22.70 6.58
CA GLY A 142 21.14 -22.03 5.69
C GLY A 142 19.81 -21.67 6.36
N THR A 143 19.72 -21.71 7.69
CA THR A 143 18.52 -21.32 8.44
C THR A 143 18.62 -19.91 9.04
N VAL A 144 17.45 -19.30 9.28
CA VAL A 144 17.32 -18.00 9.95
C VAL A 144 16.29 -18.09 11.07
N ILE A 145 16.39 -17.21 12.06
CA ILE A 145 15.33 -16.99 13.05
C ILE A 145 14.40 -15.89 12.53
N CYS A 146 13.10 -16.19 12.41
CA CYS A 146 12.11 -15.19 12.00
C CYS A 146 12.06 -14.01 12.99
N GLN A 147 12.25 -12.78 12.50
CA GLN A 147 12.22 -11.57 13.32
C GLN A 147 10.86 -11.32 13.99
N ASN A 148 9.77 -11.87 13.43
CA ASN A 148 8.42 -11.68 13.94
C ASN A 148 8.02 -12.78 14.95
N CYS A 149 8.15 -14.06 14.59
CA CYS A 149 7.65 -15.17 15.43
C CYS A 149 8.75 -15.97 16.14
N SER A 150 10.02 -15.59 15.97
CA SER A 150 11.19 -16.26 16.54
C SER A 150 11.37 -17.74 16.19
N LYS A 151 10.59 -18.28 15.24
CA LYS A 151 10.75 -19.66 14.74
C LYS A 151 11.86 -19.73 13.71
N VAL A 152 12.58 -20.85 13.71
CA VAL A 152 13.63 -21.15 12.74
C VAL A 152 13.02 -21.68 11.44
N PHE A 153 13.53 -21.23 10.29
CA PHE A 153 13.17 -21.78 8.99
C PHE A 153 14.34 -21.67 7.99
N SER A 154 14.30 -22.48 6.94
CA SER A 154 15.30 -22.48 5.86
C SER A 154 15.03 -21.37 4.87
N VAL A 155 16.07 -20.66 4.43
CA VAL A 155 15.97 -19.70 3.32
C VAL A 155 16.40 -20.36 2.01
N GLU A 156 15.57 -20.30 0.97
CA GLU A 156 15.95 -20.83 -0.33
C GLU A 156 16.84 -19.80 -1.03
N ARG A 157 18.16 -20.01 -0.99
CA ARG A 157 19.05 -19.27 -1.88
C ARG A 157 18.73 -19.71 -3.30
N ASN A 158 17.90 -18.94 -4.01
CA ASN A 158 17.90 -18.96 -5.46
C ASN A 158 19.33 -18.62 -5.88
N LYS A 159 20.10 -19.63 -6.27
CA LYS A 159 21.36 -19.44 -6.99
C LYS A 159 21.00 -18.73 -8.28
N SER A 160 21.25 -17.42 -8.29
CA SER A 160 21.29 -16.59 -9.50
C SER A 160 22.31 -17.14 -10.48
#